data_AF-K7NMP1-F1
#
_entry.id   AF-K7NMP1-F1
#
_cell.length_a   1.000
_cell.length_b   1.000
_cell.length_c   1.000
_cell.angle_alpha   90.00
_cell.angle_beta   90.00
_cell.angle_gamma   90.00
#
_symmetry.space_group_name_H-M   'P 1'
#
loop_
_entity.id
_entity.type
_entity.pdbx_description
1 polymer ?
#
loop_
_entity_poly.entity_id
_entity_poly.type
_entity_poly.pdbx_seq_one_letter_code
_entity_poly.pdbx_strand_id
1 'polypeptide(L)'
;MGEEHKIDELVLPKAEVIRRLRFLKQPITLFGEDDDARLERLKSLLNAGIMELDSDMTEGQRNDFLRDLAELKKRQKTGILNLDRKKKKDDNDGIIDDGGEGGGGGGSDDHGGEGGFISGIDIDKDLKRLKSDFDELCDEDKILVFFKRLLREWEQE
;
A
#
# COMPACT_ATOMS: atom_id res chain seq x y z
N MET A 1 39.01 -1.24 21.11
CA MET A 1 39.42 -1.70 19.77
C MET A 1 38.75 -3.04 19.53
N GLY A 2 37.62 -3.12 18.81
CA GLY A 2 36.92 -4.40 18.70
C GLY A 2 35.83 -4.50 17.63
N GLU A 3 35.15 -3.40 17.28
CA GLU A 3 34.06 -3.45 16.28
C GLU A 3 34.43 -2.82 14.93
N GLU A 4 35.27 -1.78 14.92
CA GLU A 4 35.69 -1.07 13.70
C GLU A 4 36.38 -1.98 12.68
N HIS A 5 37.34 -2.82 13.13
CA HIS A 5 38.02 -3.78 12.26
C HIS A 5 37.08 -4.82 11.62
N LYS A 6 35.95 -5.11 12.27
CA LYS A 6 34.98 -6.10 11.77
C LYS A 6 34.18 -5.58 10.59
N ILE A 7 34.02 -4.25 10.47
CA ILE A 7 33.30 -3.62 9.37
C ILE A 7 34.19 -3.53 8.13
N ASP A 8 35.48 -3.25 8.32
CA ASP A 8 36.45 -3.12 7.22
C ASP A 8 36.71 -4.45 6.51
N GLU A 9 36.59 -5.58 7.21
CA GLU A 9 36.71 -6.93 6.64
C GLU A 9 35.44 -7.44 5.92
N LEU A 10 34.34 -6.69 5.95
CA LEU A 10 33.09 -7.12 5.31
C LEU A 10 33.25 -7.24 3.80
N VAL A 11 33.04 -8.44 3.28
CA VAL A 11 32.87 -8.70 1.84
C VAL A 11 31.42 -9.09 1.63
N LEU A 12 30.67 -8.23 0.94
CA LEU A 12 29.24 -8.41 0.72
C LEU A 12 28.93 -8.47 -0.79
N PRO A 13 28.01 -9.35 -1.23
CA PRO A 13 27.53 -9.33 -2.60
C PRO A 13 26.86 -7.98 -2.93
N LYS A 14 26.96 -7.54 -4.19
CA LYS A 14 26.37 -6.29 -4.69
C LYS A 14 24.91 -6.09 -4.27
N ALA A 15 24.09 -7.14 -4.36
CA ALA A 15 22.68 -7.08 -3.98
C ALA A 15 22.47 -6.70 -2.52
N GLU A 16 23.31 -7.21 -1.62
CA GLU A 16 23.25 -6.91 -0.19
C GLU A 16 23.71 -5.48 0.11
N VAL A 17 24.76 -5.01 -0.59
CA VAL A 17 25.22 -3.62 -0.50
C VAL A 17 24.10 -2.66 -0.90
N ILE A 18 23.44 -2.93 -2.03
CA ILE A 18 22.30 -2.14 -2.50
C ILE A 18 21.14 -2.18 -1.49
N ARG A 19 20.83 -3.35 -0.93
CA ARG A 19 19.76 -3.50 0.07
C ARG A 19 20.03 -2.64 1.29
N ARG A 20 21.27 -2.67 1.82
CA ARG A 20 21.66 -1.88 2.99
C ARG A 20 21.70 -0.38 2.68
N LEU A 21 22.23 0.02 1.54
CA LEU A 21 22.21 1.43 1.12
C LEU A 21 20.78 1.96 0.99
N ARG A 22 19.86 1.18 0.40
CA ARG A 22 18.43 1.55 0.31
C ARG A 22 17.79 1.67 1.69
N PHE A 23 18.10 0.74 2.59
CA PHE A 23 17.61 0.78 3.96
C PHE A 23 18.11 2.03 4.72
N LEU A 24 19.36 2.41 4.51
CA LEU A 24 19.98 3.63 5.04
C LEU A 24 19.59 4.90 4.26
N LYS A 25 18.64 4.80 3.32
CA LYS A 25 18.19 5.89 2.42
C LYS A 25 19.31 6.58 1.64
N GLN A 26 20.40 5.87 1.39
CA GLN A 26 21.53 6.37 0.61
C GLN A 26 21.37 6.02 -0.87
N PRO A 27 21.93 6.84 -1.79
CA PRO A 27 21.96 6.50 -3.22
C PRO A 27 22.58 5.12 -3.46
N ILE A 28 21.88 4.28 -4.23
CA ILE A 28 22.27 2.87 -4.46
C ILE A 28 23.53 2.73 -5.32
N THR A 29 23.75 3.67 -6.24
CA THR A 29 24.91 3.76 -7.14
C THR A 29 25.12 5.22 -7.50
N LEU A 30 26.35 5.72 -7.34
CA LEU A 30 26.75 7.03 -7.86
C LEU A 30 27.29 6.90 -9.30
N PHE A 31 27.31 8.00 -10.05
CA PHE A 31 27.82 8.00 -11.42
C PHE A 31 29.32 7.66 -11.43
N GLY A 32 29.71 6.65 -12.22
CA GLY A 32 31.10 6.16 -12.28
C GLY A 32 31.54 5.36 -11.05
N GLU A 33 30.62 4.96 -10.16
CA GLU A 33 30.94 4.14 -8.99
C GLU A 33 30.98 2.64 -9.33
N ASP A 34 32.16 2.03 -9.13
CA ASP A 34 32.36 0.59 -9.24
C ASP A 34 31.80 -0.17 -8.02
N ASP A 35 31.68 -1.50 -8.12
CA ASP A 35 31.13 -2.33 -7.05
C ASP A 35 31.94 -2.28 -5.75
N ASP A 36 33.28 -2.16 -5.84
CA ASP A 36 34.16 -2.07 -4.67
C ASP A 36 34.06 -0.69 -3.99
N ALA A 37 34.04 0.40 -4.77
CA ALA A 37 33.86 1.76 -4.26
C ALA A 37 32.51 1.91 -3.53
N ARG A 38 31.46 1.28 -4.08
CA ARG A 38 30.13 1.21 -3.44
C ARG A 38 30.17 0.52 -2.09
N LEU A 39 30.92 -0.58 -1.97
CA LEU A 39 31.09 -1.31 -0.72
C LEU A 39 31.89 -0.49 0.31
N GLU A 40 32.96 0.18 -0.12
CA GLU A 40 33.77 1.06 0.72
C GLU A 40 32.96 2.24 1.26
N ARG A 41 32.11 2.84 0.42
CA ARG A 41 31.16 3.87 0.87
C ARG A 41 30.19 3.33 1.93
N LEU A 42 29.64 2.13 1.73
CA LEU A 42 28.79 1.50 2.74
C LEU A 42 29.55 1.26 4.05
N LYS A 43 30.81 0.78 4.01
CA LYS A 43 31.65 0.61 5.20
C LYS A 43 31.89 1.94 5.92
N SER A 44 32.20 3.00 5.18
CA SER A 44 32.40 4.34 5.71
C SER A 44 31.14 4.87 6.40
N LEU A 45 29.96 4.66 5.81
CA LEU A 45 28.67 5.05 6.40
C LEU A 45 28.38 4.29 7.71
N LEU A 46 28.66 2.99 7.73
CA LEU A 46 28.50 2.15 8.93
C LEU A 46 29.48 2.58 10.03
N ASN A 47 30.74 2.84 9.69
CA ASN A 47 31.77 3.32 10.62
C ASN A 47 31.44 4.72 11.17
N ALA A 48 30.86 5.59 10.34
CA ALA A 48 30.42 6.93 10.76
C ALA A 48 29.21 6.89 11.71
N GLY A 49 28.56 5.73 11.89
CA GLY A 49 27.38 5.58 12.75
C GLY A 49 26.16 6.36 12.27
N ILE A 50 26.14 6.79 11.00
CA ILE A 50 25.02 7.55 10.41
C ILE A 50 23.91 6.54 10.09
N MET A 51 23.11 6.23 11.10
CA MET A 51 21.87 5.47 10.98
C MET A 51 20.69 6.42 11.17
N GLU A 52 20.28 7.12 10.11
CA GLU A 52 18.95 7.75 10.04
C GLU A 52 17.90 6.64 9.82
N LEU A 53 17.66 5.84 10.86
CA LEU A 53 16.50 4.96 10.91
C LEU A 53 15.27 5.82 11.18
N ASP A 54 14.66 6.37 10.14
CA ASP A 54 13.26 6.75 10.25
C ASP A 54 12.48 5.43 10.45
N SER A 55 12.11 5.16 11.70
CA SER A 55 11.32 4.00 12.14
C SER A 55 9.95 3.88 11.47
N ASP A 56 9.59 4.85 10.64
CA ASP A 56 8.20 5.12 10.27
C ASP A 56 7.80 4.44 8.94
N MET A 57 8.72 3.78 8.24
CA MET A 57 8.48 3.22 6.89
C MET A 57 8.32 1.69 6.82
N THR A 58 8.36 0.97 7.96
CA THR A 58 8.20 -0.50 7.95
C THR A 58 6.76 -1.01 7.95
N GLU A 59 5.79 -0.11 7.95
CA GLU A 59 4.37 -0.46 7.92
C GLU A 59 3.66 0.23 6.74
N GLY A 60 4.20 0.03 5.53
CA GLY A 60 3.37 0.19 4.33
C GLY A 60 2.11 -0.68 4.43
N GLN A 61 1.13 -0.48 3.54
CA GLN A 61 -0.07 -1.32 3.43
C GLN A 61 0.32 -2.80 3.40
N ARG A 62 0.32 -3.47 4.56
CA ARG A 62 0.48 -4.92 4.63
C ARG A 62 -0.77 -5.47 3.99
N ASN A 63 -0.57 -6.28 2.95
CA ASN A 63 -1.63 -6.90 2.19
C ASN A 63 -2.72 -7.45 3.14
N ASP A 64 -3.87 -6.76 3.18
CA ASP A 64 -4.95 -7.05 4.13
C ASP A 64 -5.38 -8.52 4.05
N PHE A 65 -5.30 -9.10 2.85
CA PHE A 65 -5.55 -10.52 2.60
C PHE A 65 -4.65 -11.46 3.43
N LEU A 66 -3.37 -11.15 3.60
CA LEU A 66 -2.46 -11.98 4.40
C LEU A 66 -2.71 -11.82 5.90
N ARG A 67 -3.17 -10.63 6.34
CA ARG A 67 -3.61 -10.39 7.72
C ARG A 67 -4.88 -11.20 8.00
N ASP A 68 -5.85 -11.13 7.11
CA ASP A 68 -7.12 -11.84 7.20
C ASP A 68 -6.92 -13.35 7.13
N LEU A 69 -6.02 -13.85 6.27
CA LEU A 69 -5.67 -15.27 6.20
C LEU A 69 -5.00 -15.77 7.49
N ALA A 70 -4.10 -14.97 8.08
CA ALA A 70 -3.48 -15.29 9.36
C ALA A 70 -4.52 -15.28 10.49
N GLU A 71 -5.46 -14.34 10.47
CA GLU A 71 -6.55 -14.25 11.44
C GLU A 71 -7.55 -15.41 11.28
N LEU A 72 -7.91 -15.78 10.05
CA LEU A 72 -8.75 -16.93 9.75
C LEU A 72 -8.09 -18.24 10.20
N LYS A 73 -6.78 -18.40 9.95
CA LYS A 73 -6.02 -19.57 10.41
C LYS A 73 -5.90 -19.63 11.93
N LYS A 74 -5.83 -18.49 12.62
CA LYS A 74 -5.91 -18.42 14.10
C LYS A 74 -7.29 -18.80 14.59
N ARG A 75 -8.36 -18.24 14.00
CA ARG A 75 -9.77 -18.53 14.34
C ARG A 75 -10.13 -20.00 14.13
N GLN A 76 -9.63 -20.64 13.06
CA GLN A 76 -9.80 -22.09 12.86
C GLN A 76 -9.07 -22.92 13.92
N LYS A 77 -7.86 -22.51 14.32
CA LYS A 77 -7.12 -23.19 15.41
C LYS A 77 -7.79 -23.03 16.77
N THR A 78 -8.42 -21.88 17.05
CA THR A 78 -9.13 -21.63 18.32
C THR A 78 -10.59 -22.09 18.32
N GLY A 79 -11.22 -22.23 17.15
CA GLY A 79 -12.63 -22.60 16.99
C GLY A 79 -12.94 -24.06 17.31
N ILE A 80 -11.93 -24.94 17.28
CA ILE A 80 -12.08 -26.37 17.64
C ILE A 80 -12.35 -26.54 19.15
N LEU A 81 -12.04 -25.54 19.99
CA LEU A 81 -12.11 -25.66 21.45
C LEU A 81 -13.46 -25.23 22.07
N ASN A 82 -14.43 -24.74 21.28
CA ASN A 82 -15.69 -24.18 21.80
C ASN A 82 -16.94 -25.03 21.54
N LEU A 83 -16.84 -26.17 20.85
CA LEU A 83 -18.00 -27.04 20.61
C LEU A 83 -18.35 -27.93 21.82
N ASP A 84 -17.39 -28.22 22.70
CA ASP A 84 -17.55 -29.19 23.79
C ASP A 84 -18.17 -28.62 25.09
N ARG A 85 -18.42 -27.31 25.20
CA ARG A 85 -18.98 -26.71 26.43
C ARG A 85 -20.51 -26.55 26.45
N LYS A 86 -21.21 -26.89 25.37
CA LYS A 86 -22.67 -26.65 25.26
C LYS A 86 -23.54 -27.87 25.58
N LYS A 87 -23.02 -28.84 26.33
CA LYS A 87 -23.76 -30.06 26.73
C LYS A 87 -23.62 -30.35 28.23
N LYS A 88 -24.05 -29.43 29.09
CA LYS A 88 -24.50 -29.67 30.48
C LYS A 88 -24.92 -28.36 31.17
N LYS A 89 -26.22 -28.06 31.14
CA LYS A 89 -26.98 -27.46 32.26
C LYS A 89 -28.45 -27.34 31.83
N ASP A 90 -29.22 -28.38 32.13
CA ASP A 90 -30.63 -28.20 32.47
C ASP A 90 -30.71 -27.97 33.98
N ASP A 91 -31.64 -27.08 34.36
CA ASP A 91 -32.37 -26.95 35.64
C ASP A 91 -32.34 -25.54 36.26
N ASN A 92 -33.49 -24.86 36.07
CA ASN A 92 -34.23 -24.02 37.02
C ASN A 92 -33.77 -22.56 37.31
N ASP A 93 -34.51 -21.58 36.78
CA ASP A 93 -35.39 -20.64 37.53
C ASP A 93 -35.41 -19.20 36.96
N GLY A 94 -36.61 -18.59 36.89
CA GLY A 94 -36.86 -17.17 37.18
C GLY A 94 -36.61 -16.04 36.15
N ILE A 95 -37.69 -15.60 35.49
CA ILE A 95 -38.28 -14.23 35.57
C ILE A 95 -37.68 -12.99 34.80
N ILE A 96 -38.59 -12.37 34.00
CA ILE A 96 -38.81 -10.95 33.57
C ILE A 96 -38.07 -10.35 32.33
N ASP A 97 -38.86 -10.18 31.24
CA ASP A 97 -39.23 -8.96 30.46
C ASP A 97 -38.30 -7.73 30.38
N ASP A 98 -38.06 -7.22 29.17
CA ASP A 98 -38.54 -5.89 28.69
C ASP A 98 -37.80 -5.45 27.40
N GLY A 99 -38.55 -4.79 26.50
CA GLY A 99 -38.19 -4.49 25.11
C GLY A 99 -37.35 -3.23 24.87
N GLY A 100 -37.12 -2.94 23.59
CA GLY A 100 -36.52 -1.67 23.14
C GLY A 100 -36.08 -1.65 21.67
N GLU A 101 -36.99 -1.27 20.78
CA GLU A 101 -36.68 -0.71 19.46
C GLU A 101 -36.02 0.67 19.61
N GLY A 102 -35.20 1.08 18.63
CA GLY A 102 -34.73 2.47 18.53
C GLY A 102 -33.75 2.70 17.39
N GLY A 103 -34.26 3.21 16.28
CA GLY A 103 -33.48 3.67 15.13
C GLY A 103 -32.96 5.12 15.24
N GLY A 104 -32.21 5.53 14.22
CA GLY A 104 -31.69 6.88 13.96
C GLY A 104 -30.18 6.85 13.70
N GLY A 105 -29.58 7.50 12.71
CA GLY A 105 -30.03 8.46 11.70
C GLY A 105 -28.78 9.16 11.11
N GLY A 106 -28.89 9.75 9.92
CA GLY A 106 -27.90 10.66 9.30
C GLY A 106 -26.76 9.94 8.55
N GLY A 107 -26.44 10.20 7.29
CA GLY A 107 -26.52 11.45 6.53
C GLY A 107 -25.10 11.98 6.34
N SER A 108 -24.46 11.70 5.21
CA SER A 108 -23.30 12.47 4.70
C SER A 108 -23.14 12.19 3.21
N ASP A 109 -23.13 13.24 2.41
CA ASP A 109 -22.63 13.27 1.05
C ASP A 109 -21.15 12.86 1.04
N ASP A 110 -20.84 11.65 0.59
CA ASP A 110 -19.46 11.30 0.28
C ASP A 110 -19.14 11.72 -1.15
N HIS A 111 -18.46 12.87 -1.23
CA HIS A 111 -17.54 13.20 -2.31
C HIS A 111 -16.39 12.18 -2.31
N GLY A 112 -16.67 10.97 -2.78
CA GLY A 112 -15.69 9.91 -2.98
C GLY A 112 -15.15 9.97 -4.39
N GLY A 113 -14.02 10.65 -4.58
CA GLY A 113 -13.19 10.49 -5.77
C GLY A 113 -12.69 9.06 -5.86
N GLU A 114 -13.43 8.19 -6.54
CA GLU A 114 -12.98 6.83 -6.87
C GLU A 114 -12.60 6.77 -8.34
N GLY A 115 -11.29 6.63 -8.55
CA GLY A 115 -10.74 6.23 -9.81
C GLY A 115 -11.22 4.85 -10.22
N GLY A 116 -11.36 4.68 -11.53
CA GLY A 116 -10.99 3.41 -12.16
C GLY A 116 -12.09 2.39 -12.40
N PHE A 117 -13.29 2.80 -12.79
CA PHE A 117 -14.12 1.97 -13.66
C PHE A 117 -14.73 2.83 -14.77
N ILE A 118 -14.33 2.60 -16.02
CA ILE A 118 -14.96 3.24 -17.18
C ILE A 118 -16.36 2.64 -17.30
N SER A 119 -17.33 3.29 -16.68
CA SER A 119 -18.73 2.93 -16.90
C SER A 119 -19.10 3.31 -18.33
N GLY A 120 -20.09 2.65 -18.95
CA GLY A 120 -20.57 3.05 -20.28
C GLY A 120 -21.01 4.53 -20.36
N ILE A 121 -21.37 5.10 -19.21
CA ILE A 121 -21.71 6.51 -19.03
C ILE A 121 -20.49 7.42 -19.27
N ASP A 122 -19.27 6.97 -18.92
CA ASP A 122 -18.04 7.76 -19.07
C ASP A 122 -17.53 7.76 -20.50
N ILE A 123 -17.76 6.68 -21.26
CA ILE A 123 -17.52 6.65 -22.71
C ILE A 123 -18.40 7.69 -23.41
N ASP A 124 -19.67 7.77 -23.04
CA ASP A 124 -20.60 8.75 -23.60
C ASP A 124 -20.23 10.19 -23.25
N LYS A 125 -19.73 10.44 -22.03
CA LYS A 125 -19.20 11.75 -21.63
C LYS A 125 -17.97 12.12 -22.46
N ASP A 126 -17.04 11.19 -22.64
CA ASP A 126 -15.84 11.43 -23.44
C ASP A 126 -16.14 11.68 -24.92
N LEU A 127 -17.14 10.99 -25.48
CA LEU A 127 -17.62 11.24 -26.84
C LEU A 127 -18.27 12.63 -26.98
N LYS A 128 -18.94 13.12 -25.93
CA LYS A 128 -19.47 14.49 -25.89
C LYS A 128 -18.34 15.51 -25.81
N ARG A 129 -17.36 15.31 -24.92
CA ARG A 129 -16.17 16.17 -24.79
C ARG A 129 -15.40 16.29 -26.10
N LEU A 130 -15.23 15.18 -26.82
CA LEU A 130 -14.54 15.16 -28.12
C LEU A 130 -15.30 15.93 -29.22
N LYS A 131 -16.61 16.16 -29.05
CA LYS A 131 -17.46 16.92 -29.98
C LYS A 131 -17.64 18.38 -29.58
N SER A 132 -17.24 18.77 -28.37
CA SER A 132 -17.34 20.15 -27.88
C SER A 132 -16.21 21.02 -28.45
N ASP A 133 -16.42 22.33 -28.46
CA ASP A 133 -15.40 23.30 -28.88
C ASP A 133 -14.22 23.30 -27.89
N PHE A 134 -13.00 23.13 -28.41
CA PHE A 134 -11.81 22.91 -27.59
C PHE A 134 -11.53 24.06 -26.62
N ASP A 135 -11.78 25.29 -27.04
CA ASP A 135 -11.47 26.49 -26.25
C ASP A 135 -12.43 26.67 -25.06
N GLU A 136 -13.64 26.11 -25.14
CA GLU A 136 -14.69 26.20 -24.13
C GLU A 136 -14.60 25.09 -23.06
N LEU A 137 -13.74 24.10 -23.25
CA LEU A 137 -13.51 23.01 -22.29
C LEU A 137 -12.69 23.48 -21.07
N CYS A 138 -12.92 22.85 -19.92
CA CYS A 138 -12.03 23.00 -18.76
C CYS A 138 -10.64 22.42 -19.06
N ASP A 139 -9.63 22.85 -18.31
CA ASP A 139 -8.23 22.49 -18.57
C ASP A 139 -8.01 20.97 -18.49
N GLU A 140 -8.69 20.29 -17.57
CA GLU A 140 -8.65 18.83 -17.44
C GLU A 140 -9.24 18.14 -18.67
N ASP A 141 -10.39 18.59 -19.16
CA ASP A 141 -11.06 17.99 -20.32
C ASP A 141 -10.31 18.28 -21.63
N LYS A 142 -9.61 19.43 -21.74
CA LYS A 142 -8.71 19.74 -22.86
C LYS A 142 -7.59 18.73 -22.98
N ILE A 143 -6.95 18.38 -21.88
CA ILE A 143 -5.87 17.38 -21.84
C ILE A 143 -6.41 16.02 -22.30
N LEU A 144 -7.58 15.60 -21.81
CA LEU A 144 -8.21 14.34 -22.19
C LEU A 144 -8.59 14.30 -23.69
N VAL A 145 -9.16 15.38 -24.22
CA VAL A 145 -9.51 15.49 -25.65
C VAL A 145 -8.27 15.45 -26.54
N PHE A 146 -7.20 16.15 -26.15
CA PHE A 146 -5.93 16.15 -26.87
C PHE A 146 -5.36 14.73 -27.03
N PHE A 147 -5.20 14.00 -25.92
CA PHE A 147 -4.64 12.64 -25.98
C PHE A 147 -5.56 11.67 -26.74
N LYS A 148 -6.88 11.78 -26.61
CA LYS A 148 -7.81 10.93 -27.37
C LYS A 148 -7.75 11.20 -28.87
N ARG A 149 -7.60 12.46 -29.28
CA ARG A 149 -7.42 12.83 -30.69
C ARG A 149 -6.09 12.30 -31.23
N LEU A 150 -5.01 12.50 -30.47
CA LEU A 150 -3.68 12.02 -30.81
C LEU A 150 -3.65 10.49 -31.04
N LEU A 151 -4.27 9.73 -30.13
CA LEU A 151 -4.34 8.26 -30.27
C LEU A 151 -5.15 7.82 -31.49
N ARG A 152 -6.25 8.53 -31.82
CA ARG A 152 -7.04 8.25 -33.02
C ARG A 152 -6.29 8.57 -34.32
N GLU A 153 -5.49 9.63 -34.31
CA GLU A 153 -4.62 9.98 -35.45
C GLU A 153 -3.56 8.90 -35.64
N TRP A 154 -3.00 8.37 -34.54
CA TRP A 154 -2.00 7.30 -34.60
C TRP A 154 -2.56 5.94 -35.06
N GLU A 155 -3.80 5.61 -34.74
CA GLU A 155 -4.47 4.40 -35.25
C GLU A 155 -4.76 4.44 -36.77
N GLN A 156 -4.75 5.62 -37.38
CA GLN A 156 -5.05 5.81 -38.80
C GLN A 156 -3.81 5.81 -39.71
N GLU A 157 -2.61 5.74 -39.12
CA GLU A 157 -1.31 5.68 -39.80
C GLU A 157 -0.81 4.23 -39.95
#